data_AF-A0A7Y8ICM5-F1
#
_entry.id   AF-A0A7Y8ICM5-F1
#
_cell.length_a   1.000
_cell.length_b   1.000
_cell.length_c   1.000
_cell.angle_alpha   90.00
_cell.angle_beta   90.00
_cell.angle_gamma   90.00
#
_symmetry.space_group_name_H-M   'P 1'
#
loop_
_entity.id
_entity.type
_entity.pdbx_description
1 polymer ?
#
loop_
_entity_poly.entity_id
_entity_poly.type
_entity_poly.pdbx_seq_one_letter_code
_entity_poly.pdbx_strand_id
1 'polypeptide(L)'
;MFEKEIKFICDFCFNKINKAGSFLTFEKLKGIEIHPAILSYISAELDSQIYKDRKILLQKSSFDYSGAEISKYFKMIASEIKRSKRIGESEINDMITSAVKFNINFITKPNETLVNFIFPDIDTKSPDDIIMYLDYTYYYGYLRQILISYFEQKQLLTVDKKDFEFLLSKIDTELLATKTNEIINSAISAFSDFFNIGAVLRSQIPPQALEAYLKEKHLDDHLSRLQNAKNLSLKTKHDVEEIKKIIYSSVDLTERKSEIKNYDVPAFPTESELQKSEVEVSDNLNSNIESDKSEKITTAENLTVESKSVEIEDLELSNPEVKEPVDLSNEITIEEKVETFPINTDELEEINNDEENNSITSNVKNDKEILSFLTEKEIQRIISSVFNDDQDDFATTIEEVSECISYEKATEVLKNLYTTNNVNPYSRDAILLTNAVAKYFTTA
;
A
#
# COMPACT_ATOMS: atom_id res chain seq x y z
N MET A 1 19.09 -1.42 -5.88
CA MET A 1 18.94 -2.22 -7.13
C MET A 1 18.42 -1.28 -8.22
N PHE A 2 18.81 -1.46 -9.49
CA PHE A 2 18.39 -0.62 -10.64
C PHE A 2 18.73 0.88 -10.59
N GLU A 3 19.79 1.29 -9.88
CA GLU A 3 20.15 2.72 -9.73
C GLU A 3 20.41 3.43 -11.05
N LYS A 4 20.97 2.73 -12.04
CA LYS A 4 21.24 3.28 -13.37
C LYS A 4 19.95 3.55 -14.13
N GLU A 5 19.01 2.60 -14.09
CA GLU A 5 17.70 2.70 -14.72
C GLU A 5 16.86 3.80 -14.06
N ILE A 6 16.83 3.85 -12.72
CA ILE A 6 16.15 4.91 -11.95
C ILE A 6 16.69 6.27 -12.39
N LYS A 7 18.03 6.45 -12.36
CA LYS A 7 18.66 7.71 -12.76
C LYS A 7 18.31 8.09 -14.20
N PHE A 8 18.38 7.14 -15.13
CA PHE A 8 18.06 7.39 -16.53
C PHE A 8 16.62 7.88 -16.74
N ILE A 9 15.64 7.21 -16.11
CA ILE A 9 14.22 7.57 -16.24
C ILE A 9 13.96 8.93 -15.57
N CYS A 10 14.55 9.18 -14.40
CA CYS A 10 14.46 10.49 -13.73
C CYS A 10 15.04 11.61 -14.61
N ASP A 11 16.27 11.45 -15.10
CA ASP A 11 16.94 12.43 -15.97
C ASP A 11 16.11 12.70 -17.24
N PHE A 12 15.51 11.67 -17.83
CA PHE A 12 14.59 11.81 -18.97
C PHE A 12 13.37 12.67 -18.61
N CYS A 13 12.72 12.40 -17.48
CA CYS A 13 11.55 13.14 -17.02
C CYS A 13 11.89 14.59 -16.67
N PHE A 14 12.98 14.83 -15.94
CA PHE A 14 13.44 16.18 -15.59
C PHE A 14 13.71 17.02 -16.84
N ASN A 15 14.36 16.44 -17.85
CA ASN A 15 14.60 17.13 -19.12
C ASN A 15 13.33 17.54 -19.87
N LYS A 16 12.24 16.77 -19.73
CA LYS A 16 10.92 17.12 -20.29
C LYS A 16 10.26 18.26 -19.51
N ILE A 17 10.45 18.30 -18.20
CA ILE A 17 9.78 19.21 -17.26
C ILE A 17 10.47 20.57 -17.15
N ASN A 18 11.80 20.61 -17.21
CA ASN A 18 12.57 21.85 -17.09
C ASN A 18 12.22 22.90 -18.15
N LYS A 19 11.51 22.50 -19.21
CA LYS A 19 11.01 23.40 -20.26
C LYS A 19 9.69 24.10 -19.90
N ALA A 20 9.05 23.73 -18.79
CA ALA A 20 7.66 24.07 -18.50
C ALA A 20 7.49 25.21 -17.45
N GLY A 21 8.58 25.73 -16.89
CA GLY A 21 8.61 26.92 -16.02
C GLY A 21 8.94 26.60 -14.55
N SER A 22 8.93 27.64 -13.69
CA SER A 22 9.33 27.53 -12.27
C SER A 22 8.32 26.83 -11.35
N PHE A 23 7.09 26.64 -11.83
CA PHE A 23 6.05 25.88 -11.15
C PHE A 23 5.14 25.20 -12.16
N LEU A 24 4.58 24.05 -11.76
CA LEU A 24 3.67 23.26 -12.59
C LEU A 24 2.39 22.93 -11.84
N THR A 25 1.29 22.87 -12.57
CA THR A 25 0.04 22.28 -12.08
C THR A 25 -0.05 20.85 -12.60
N PHE A 26 -0.84 20.02 -11.94
CA PHE A 26 -1.07 18.65 -12.40
C PHE A 26 -1.63 18.60 -13.84
N GLU A 27 -2.52 19.53 -14.20
CA GLU A 27 -3.04 19.65 -15.57
C GLU A 27 -1.96 19.97 -16.61
N LYS A 28 -1.00 20.83 -16.27
CA LYS A 28 0.14 21.08 -17.15
C LYS A 28 1.02 19.83 -17.28
N LEU A 29 1.22 19.11 -16.18
CA LEU A 29 2.02 17.89 -16.15
C LEU A 29 1.42 16.78 -17.02
N LYS A 30 0.09 16.63 -17.04
CA LYS A 30 -0.62 15.73 -17.97
C LYS A 30 -0.36 16.06 -19.44
N GLY A 31 -0.20 17.34 -19.76
CA GLY A 31 0.14 17.81 -21.11
C GLY A 31 1.61 17.57 -21.49
N ILE A 32 2.48 17.21 -20.53
CA ILE A 32 3.86 16.81 -20.79
C ILE A 32 3.83 15.29 -21.05
N GLU A 33 4.53 14.85 -22.09
CA GLU A 33 4.68 13.43 -22.47
C GLU A 33 5.53 12.64 -21.44
N ILE A 34 5.06 12.58 -20.19
CA ILE A 34 5.58 11.74 -19.12
C ILE A 34 4.75 10.46 -19.07
N HIS A 35 5.39 9.38 -18.65
CA HIS A 35 4.74 8.09 -18.56
C HIS A 35 3.49 8.11 -17.63
N PRO A 36 2.35 7.50 -18.03
CA PRO A 36 1.14 7.48 -17.21
C PRO A 36 1.34 6.92 -15.79
N ALA A 37 2.17 5.89 -15.63
CA ALA A 37 2.51 5.35 -14.30
C ALA A 37 3.14 6.39 -13.34
N ILE A 38 3.94 7.31 -13.87
CA ILE A 38 4.53 8.41 -13.08
C ILE A 38 3.45 9.45 -12.75
N LEU A 39 2.60 9.79 -13.73
CA LEU A 39 1.46 10.70 -13.52
C LEU A 39 0.46 10.14 -12.49
N SER A 40 0.19 8.84 -12.51
CA SER A 40 -0.69 8.15 -11.56
C SER A 40 -0.16 8.30 -10.14
N TYR A 41 1.13 8.02 -9.93
CA TYR A 41 1.78 8.21 -8.63
C TYR A 41 1.68 9.66 -8.16
N ILE A 42 1.96 10.63 -9.04
CA ILE A 42 1.90 12.06 -8.68
C ILE A 42 0.46 12.48 -8.34
N SER A 43 -0.54 11.98 -9.08
CA SER A 43 -1.94 12.22 -8.72
C SER A 43 -2.24 11.67 -7.33
N ALA A 44 -1.86 10.41 -7.07
CA ALA A 44 -2.11 9.75 -5.79
C ALA A 44 -1.41 10.47 -4.64
N GLU A 45 -0.21 11.02 -4.86
CA GLU A 45 0.49 11.83 -3.86
C GLU A 45 -0.28 13.11 -3.51
N LEU A 46 -0.81 13.82 -4.51
CA LEU A 46 -1.66 14.99 -4.28
C LEU A 46 -2.96 14.61 -3.56
N ASP A 47 -3.60 13.51 -3.99
CA ASP A 47 -4.82 13.00 -3.38
C ASP A 47 -4.58 12.56 -1.92
N SER A 48 -3.43 11.95 -1.62
CA SER A 48 -2.98 11.57 -0.28
C SER A 48 -2.76 12.78 0.64
N GLN A 49 -2.16 13.86 0.13
CA GLN A 49 -2.02 15.11 0.89
C GLN A 49 -3.39 15.71 1.24
N ILE A 50 -4.30 15.78 0.26
CA ILE A 50 -5.67 16.27 0.47
C ILE A 50 -6.42 15.37 1.46
N TYR A 51 -6.24 14.05 1.36
CA TYR A 51 -6.84 13.08 2.28
C TYR A 51 -6.37 13.29 3.72
N LYS A 52 -5.06 13.50 3.93
CA LYS A 52 -4.50 13.79 5.26
C LYS A 52 -5.06 15.08 5.84
N ASP A 53 -5.14 16.15 5.06
CA ASP A 53 -5.74 17.42 5.49
C ASP A 53 -7.21 17.24 5.89
N ARG A 54 -7.99 16.48 5.10
CA ARG A 54 -9.37 16.13 5.42
C ARG A 54 -9.45 15.33 6.71
N LYS A 55 -8.60 14.31 6.90
CA LYS A 55 -8.60 13.49 8.12
C LYS A 55 -8.35 14.34 9.36
N ILE A 56 -7.42 15.30 9.29
CA ILE A 56 -7.16 16.26 10.38
C ILE A 56 -8.39 17.12 10.66
N LEU A 57 -9.06 17.64 9.62
CA LEU A 57 -10.29 18.43 9.76
C LEU A 57 -11.38 17.62 10.48
N LEU A 58 -11.62 16.38 10.04
CA LEU A 58 -12.65 15.51 10.61
C LEU A 58 -12.37 15.15 12.07
N GLN A 59 -11.10 14.97 12.44
CA GLN A 59 -10.71 14.62 13.81
C GLN A 59 -10.77 15.79 14.79
N LYS A 60 -10.53 17.02 14.31
CA LYS A 60 -10.40 18.22 15.18
C LYS A 60 -11.63 19.11 15.21
N SER A 61 -12.60 18.89 14.32
CA SER A 61 -13.78 19.73 14.23
C SER A 61 -14.92 19.24 15.12
N SER A 62 -15.69 20.17 15.68
CA SER A 62 -16.89 19.88 16.48
C SER A 62 -18.15 19.66 15.64
N PHE A 63 -18.06 19.81 14.32
CA PHE A 63 -19.19 19.66 13.40
C PHE A 63 -19.22 18.25 12.79
N ASP A 64 -20.42 17.76 12.49
CA ASP A 64 -20.60 16.50 11.78
C ASP A 64 -20.47 16.72 10.26
N TYR A 65 -19.50 16.03 9.64
CA TYR A 65 -19.23 16.06 8.20
C TYR A 65 -19.56 14.73 7.51
N SER A 66 -20.24 13.80 8.18
CA SER A 66 -20.59 12.48 7.65
C SER A 66 -21.65 12.52 6.54
N GLY A 67 -22.38 13.64 6.40
CA GLY A 67 -23.46 13.79 5.43
C GLY A 67 -23.01 13.62 3.97
N ALA A 68 -23.86 12.97 3.16
CA ALA A 68 -23.57 12.66 1.75
C ALA A 68 -23.29 13.91 0.89
N GLU A 69 -24.05 14.99 1.08
CA GLU A 69 -23.82 16.27 0.37
C GLU A 69 -22.47 16.89 0.74
N ILE A 70 -22.08 16.82 2.02
CA ILE A 70 -20.77 17.31 2.47
C ILE A 70 -19.65 16.49 1.82
N SER A 71 -19.80 15.17 1.76
CA SER A 71 -18.86 14.29 1.07
C SER A 71 -18.72 14.66 -0.42
N LYS A 72 -19.82 14.99 -1.10
CA LYS A 72 -19.81 15.49 -2.48
C LYS A 72 -19.03 16.81 -2.59
N TYR A 73 -19.27 17.77 -1.71
CA TYR A 73 -18.52 19.03 -1.70
C TYR A 73 -17.03 18.81 -1.43
N PHE A 74 -16.66 17.89 -0.52
CA PHE A 74 -15.26 17.54 -0.31
C PHE A 74 -14.60 16.99 -1.57
N LYS A 75 -15.29 16.14 -2.35
CA LYS A 75 -14.75 15.65 -3.63
C LYS A 75 -14.54 16.79 -4.64
N MET A 76 -15.47 17.74 -4.72
CA MET A 76 -15.33 18.92 -5.58
C MET A 76 -14.15 19.80 -5.13
N ILE A 77 -14.04 20.07 -3.83
CA ILE A 77 -12.93 20.83 -3.24
C ILE A 77 -11.59 20.12 -3.51
N ALA A 78 -11.51 18.82 -3.28
CA ALA A 78 -10.30 18.03 -3.54
C ALA A 78 -9.87 18.14 -5.01
N SER A 79 -10.83 18.01 -5.94
CA SER A 79 -10.58 18.13 -7.38
C SER A 79 -10.04 19.52 -7.74
N GLU A 80 -10.62 20.59 -7.17
CA GLU A 80 -10.15 21.96 -7.39
C GLU A 80 -8.75 22.19 -6.82
N ILE A 81 -8.49 21.69 -5.61
CA ILE A 81 -7.18 21.79 -4.95
C ILE A 81 -6.12 21.09 -5.80
N LYS A 82 -6.35 19.84 -6.22
CA LYS A 82 -5.42 19.08 -7.06
C LYS A 82 -5.16 19.80 -8.39
N ARG A 83 -6.20 20.33 -9.02
CA ARG A 83 -6.11 21.05 -10.29
C ARG A 83 -5.29 22.35 -10.19
N SER A 84 -5.50 23.10 -9.11
CA SER A 84 -4.93 24.45 -8.93
C SER A 84 -3.60 24.48 -8.19
N LYS A 85 -3.22 23.38 -7.50
CA LYS A 85 -1.95 23.25 -6.78
C LYS A 85 -0.77 23.57 -7.71
N ARG A 86 0.01 24.57 -7.29
CA ARG A 86 1.31 24.88 -7.89
C ARG A 86 2.37 24.05 -7.18
N ILE A 87 3.03 23.20 -7.95
CA ILE A 87 4.11 22.32 -7.52
C ILE A 87 5.42 22.99 -7.94
N GLY A 88 6.30 23.24 -6.97
CA GLY A 88 7.62 23.82 -7.25
C GLY A 88 8.54 22.83 -7.97
N GLU A 89 9.60 23.32 -8.61
CA GLU A 89 10.57 22.47 -9.34
C GLU A 89 11.21 21.39 -8.45
N SER A 90 11.62 21.74 -7.22
CA SER A 90 12.18 20.75 -6.29
C SER A 90 11.15 19.69 -5.91
N GLU A 91 9.92 20.11 -5.59
CA GLU A 91 8.84 19.22 -5.17
C GLU A 91 8.46 18.25 -6.29
N ILE A 92 8.35 18.70 -7.55
CA ILE A 92 8.03 17.82 -8.67
C ILE A 92 9.18 16.84 -8.96
N ASN A 93 10.43 17.27 -8.81
CA ASN A 93 11.58 16.40 -9.01
C ASN A 93 11.64 15.27 -7.95
N ASP A 94 11.30 15.60 -6.70
CA ASP A 94 11.21 14.63 -5.60
C ASP A 94 10.06 13.65 -5.82
N MET A 95 8.89 14.15 -6.25
CA MET A 95 7.74 13.32 -6.59
C MET A 95 8.05 12.35 -7.73
N ILE A 96 8.73 12.80 -8.79
CA ILE A 96 9.14 11.94 -9.92
C ILE A 96 10.15 10.89 -9.47
N THR A 97 11.15 11.29 -8.68
CA THR A 97 12.14 10.35 -8.16
C THR A 97 11.46 9.26 -7.33
N SER A 98 10.49 9.64 -6.50
CA SER A 98 9.71 8.71 -5.70
C SER A 98 8.83 7.82 -6.58
N ALA A 99 8.16 8.39 -7.58
CA ALA A 99 7.33 7.65 -8.53
C ALA A 99 8.14 6.60 -9.31
N VAL A 100 9.34 6.96 -9.79
CA VAL A 100 10.21 6.04 -10.53
C VAL A 100 10.70 4.91 -9.64
N LYS A 101 11.15 5.22 -8.43
CA LYS A 101 11.58 4.22 -7.44
C LYS A 101 10.43 3.27 -7.08
N PHE A 102 9.26 3.84 -6.76
CA PHE A 102 8.07 3.08 -6.43
C PHE A 102 7.70 2.13 -7.57
N ASN A 103 7.57 2.64 -8.80
CA ASN A 103 7.15 1.81 -9.92
C ASN A 103 8.18 0.72 -10.28
N ILE A 104 9.49 0.98 -10.22
CA ILE A 104 10.52 -0.07 -10.42
C ILE A 104 10.41 -1.16 -9.35
N ASN A 105 10.23 -0.79 -8.09
CA ASN A 105 10.07 -1.77 -7.03
C ASN A 105 8.74 -2.53 -7.21
N PHE A 106 7.65 -1.81 -7.47
CA PHE A 106 6.31 -2.39 -7.57
C PHE A 106 6.17 -3.34 -8.77
N ILE A 107 6.75 -3.04 -9.93
CA ILE A 107 6.71 -3.99 -11.06
C ILE A 107 7.53 -5.25 -10.75
N THR A 108 8.66 -5.12 -10.05
CA THR A 108 9.60 -6.23 -9.81
C THR A 108 9.26 -7.07 -8.60
N LYS A 109 8.64 -6.47 -7.58
CA LYS A 109 8.27 -7.07 -6.31
C LYS A 109 6.96 -6.46 -5.79
N PRO A 110 5.82 -6.68 -6.48
CA PRO A 110 4.55 -6.04 -6.12
C PRO A 110 4.14 -6.25 -4.66
N ASN A 111 4.27 -7.45 -4.11
CA ASN A 111 3.78 -7.74 -2.76
C ASN A 111 4.64 -7.05 -1.70
N GLU A 112 5.96 -7.26 -1.76
CA GLU A 112 6.95 -6.64 -0.87
C GLU A 112 6.84 -5.11 -0.94
N THR A 113 6.64 -4.56 -2.14
CA THR A 113 6.48 -3.11 -2.31
C THR A 113 5.20 -2.60 -1.64
N LEU A 114 4.06 -3.27 -1.85
CA LEU A 114 2.80 -2.86 -1.20
C LEU A 114 2.90 -2.95 0.32
N VAL A 115 3.40 -4.06 0.84
CA VAL A 115 3.57 -4.27 2.29
C VAL A 115 4.43 -3.17 2.90
N ASN A 116 5.60 -2.89 2.34
CA ASN A 116 6.52 -1.88 2.87
C ASN A 116 6.00 -0.46 2.68
N PHE A 117 5.26 -0.20 1.59
CA PHE A 117 4.72 1.13 1.30
C PHE A 117 3.50 1.46 2.18
N ILE A 118 2.65 0.46 2.43
CA ILE A 118 1.45 0.60 3.25
C ILE A 118 1.82 0.54 4.74
N PHE A 119 2.71 -0.34 5.17
CA PHE A 119 3.05 -0.54 6.59
C PHE A 119 4.51 -0.19 6.90
N PRO A 120 4.93 1.09 6.78
CA PRO A 120 6.31 1.47 7.05
C PRO A 120 6.66 1.44 8.55
N ASP A 121 5.74 1.90 9.41
CA ASP A 121 6.01 2.10 10.85
C ASP A 121 4.94 1.48 11.77
N ILE A 122 3.75 1.20 11.24
CA ILE A 122 2.60 0.72 12.00
C ILE A 122 2.08 -0.51 11.28
N ASP A 123 1.92 -1.61 12.02
CA ASP A 123 1.48 -2.90 11.47
C ASP A 123 -0.04 -3.00 11.29
N THR A 124 -0.81 -1.95 11.56
CA THR A 124 -2.25 -1.92 11.39
C THR A 124 -2.73 -0.66 10.68
N LYS A 125 -3.71 -0.80 9.77
CA LYS A 125 -4.36 0.31 9.05
C LYS A 125 -5.84 0.07 8.81
N SER A 126 -6.62 1.14 8.65
CA SER A 126 -8.00 1.02 8.18
C SER A 126 -8.04 0.69 6.68
N PRO A 127 -9.11 0.05 6.16
CA PRO A 127 -9.26 -0.16 4.73
C PRO A 127 -9.20 1.13 3.92
N ASP A 128 -9.81 2.22 4.39
CA ASP A 128 -9.75 3.53 3.69
C ASP A 128 -8.31 4.03 3.51
N ASP A 129 -7.47 3.88 4.55
CA ASP A 129 -6.06 4.25 4.46
C ASP A 129 -5.34 3.35 3.44
N ILE A 130 -5.61 2.03 3.44
CA ILE A 130 -5.02 1.08 2.48
C ILE A 130 -5.45 1.41 1.04
N ILE A 131 -6.74 1.68 0.82
CA ILE A 131 -7.29 2.04 -0.50
C ILE A 131 -6.59 3.29 -1.04
N MET A 132 -6.36 4.30 -0.20
CA MET A 132 -5.59 5.49 -0.59
C MET A 132 -4.17 5.12 -1.05
N TYR A 133 -3.47 4.19 -0.40
CA TYR A 133 -2.16 3.72 -0.87
C TYR A 133 -2.25 2.92 -2.18
N LEU A 134 -3.33 2.16 -2.39
CA LEU A 134 -3.53 1.40 -3.63
C LEU A 134 -3.71 2.31 -4.85
N ASP A 135 -4.17 3.55 -4.67
CA ASP A 135 -4.30 4.53 -5.77
C ASP A 135 -2.94 4.97 -6.36
N TYR A 136 -1.82 4.72 -5.67
CA TYR A 136 -0.47 4.93 -6.23
C TYR A 136 -0.10 3.88 -7.28
N THR A 137 -0.77 2.73 -7.30
CA THR A 137 -0.48 1.63 -8.21
C THR A 137 -0.99 1.94 -9.62
N TYR A 138 -0.16 1.65 -10.63
CA TYR A 138 -0.53 1.74 -12.04
C TYR A 138 -0.58 0.37 -12.71
N TYR A 139 0.41 -0.47 -12.42
CA TYR A 139 0.48 -1.84 -12.91
C TYR A 139 -0.34 -2.79 -12.02
N TYR A 140 -0.59 -4.01 -12.53
CA TYR A 140 -1.25 -5.08 -11.77
C TYR A 140 -2.59 -4.65 -11.14
N GLY A 141 -3.44 -3.96 -11.92
CA GLY A 141 -4.72 -3.42 -11.44
C GLY A 141 -5.66 -4.44 -10.81
N TYR A 142 -5.49 -5.73 -11.11
CA TYR A 142 -6.20 -6.83 -10.45
C TYR A 142 -5.99 -6.82 -8.93
N LEU A 143 -4.78 -6.48 -8.44
CA LEU A 143 -4.50 -6.42 -6.99
C LEU A 143 -5.41 -5.40 -6.32
N ARG A 144 -5.50 -4.20 -6.90
CA ARG A 144 -6.37 -3.13 -6.37
C ARG A 144 -7.83 -3.57 -6.35
N GLN A 145 -8.33 -4.15 -7.43
CA GLN A 145 -9.72 -4.59 -7.55
C GLN A 145 -10.08 -5.68 -6.53
N ILE A 146 -9.23 -6.70 -6.40
CA ILE A 146 -9.46 -7.82 -5.49
C ILE A 146 -9.40 -7.35 -4.03
N LEU A 147 -8.41 -6.52 -3.67
CA LEU A 147 -8.26 -6.01 -2.31
C LEU A 147 -9.45 -5.12 -1.90
N ILE A 148 -9.89 -4.21 -2.77
CA ILE A 148 -11.08 -3.37 -2.51
C ILE A 148 -12.31 -4.25 -2.29
N SER A 149 -12.56 -5.20 -3.21
CA SER A 149 -13.70 -6.11 -3.12
C SER A 149 -13.67 -6.92 -1.82
N TYR A 150 -12.50 -7.40 -1.42
CA TYR A 150 -12.31 -8.12 -0.16
C TYR A 150 -12.64 -7.25 1.06
N PHE A 151 -12.15 -6.00 1.10
CA PHE A 151 -12.43 -5.09 2.22
C PHE A 151 -13.90 -4.69 2.32
N GLU A 152 -14.55 -4.45 1.19
CA GLU A 152 -15.98 -4.13 1.13
C GLU A 152 -16.84 -5.30 1.60
N GLN A 153 -16.51 -6.54 1.17
CA GLN A 153 -17.24 -7.74 1.57
C GLN A 153 -17.06 -8.08 3.05
N LYS A 154 -15.83 -7.96 3.58
CA LYS A 154 -15.52 -8.32 4.96
C LYS A 154 -15.82 -7.22 5.98
N GLN A 155 -16.13 -5.99 5.52
CA GLN A 155 -16.45 -4.84 6.37
C GLN A 155 -15.43 -4.64 7.51
N LEU A 156 -14.15 -4.82 7.21
CA LEU A 156 -13.09 -4.75 8.20
C LEU A 156 -12.96 -3.31 8.73
N LEU A 157 -12.71 -3.15 10.02
CA LEU A 157 -12.37 -1.83 10.60
C LEU A 157 -10.87 -1.56 10.50
N THR A 158 -10.07 -2.60 10.68
CA THR A 158 -8.61 -2.58 10.63
C THR A 158 -8.10 -3.83 9.94
N VAL A 159 -6.93 -3.70 9.31
CA VAL A 159 -6.20 -4.77 8.64
C VAL A 159 -4.79 -4.78 9.21
N ASP A 160 -4.36 -5.95 9.70
CA ASP A 160 -2.99 -6.18 10.16
C ASP A 160 -2.05 -6.47 8.98
N LYS A 161 -0.78 -6.13 9.14
CA LYS A 161 0.27 -6.35 8.15
C LYS A 161 0.40 -7.82 7.77
N LYS A 162 0.35 -8.74 8.74
CA LYS A 162 0.45 -10.19 8.49
C LYS A 162 -0.77 -10.70 7.72
N ASP A 163 -1.96 -10.20 8.06
CA ASP A 163 -3.19 -10.55 7.35
C ASP A 163 -3.15 -10.04 5.91
N PHE A 164 -2.60 -8.84 5.69
CA PHE A 164 -2.41 -8.28 4.36
C PHE A 164 -1.38 -9.05 3.53
N GLU A 165 -0.23 -9.42 4.12
CA GLU A 165 0.79 -10.30 3.51
C GLU A 165 0.20 -11.66 3.12
N PHE A 166 -0.59 -12.25 4.01
CA PHE A 166 -1.30 -13.49 3.75
C PHE A 166 -2.30 -13.35 2.60
N LEU A 167 -3.10 -12.28 2.60
CA LEU A 167 -4.06 -12.01 1.53
C LEU A 167 -3.39 -11.86 0.17
N LEU A 168 -2.29 -11.10 0.07
CA LEU A 168 -1.51 -10.97 -1.16
C LEU A 168 -0.96 -12.33 -1.65
N SER A 169 -0.44 -13.14 -0.72
CA SER A 169 0.07 -14.49 -1.03
C SER A 169 -1.04 -15.43 -1.51
N LYS A 170 -2.24 -15.33 -0.92
CA LYS A 170 -3.43 -16.07 -1.34
C LYS A 170 -3.85 -15.66 -2.75
N ILE A 171 -3.89 -14.36 -3.04
CA ILE A 171 -4.21 -13.84 -4.39
C ILE A 171 -3.25 -14.42 -5.42
N ASP A 172 -1.95 -14.40 -5.14
CA ASP A 172 -0.95 -14.98 -6.06
C ASP A 172 -1.14 -16.48 -6.27
N THR A 173 -1.39 -17.23 -5.20
CA THR A 173 -1.55 -18.69 -5.27
C THR A 173 -2.73 -19.06 -6.17
N GLU A 174 -3.88 -18.42 -5.96
CA GLU A 174 -5.09 -18.68 -6.76
C GLU A 174 -4.91 -18.28 -8.24
N LEU A 175 -4.30 -17.12 -8.49
CA LEU A 175 -4.05 -16.62 -9.84
C LEU A 175 -3.01 -17.46 -10.60
N LEU A 176 -1.91 -17.81 -9.94
CA LEU A 176 -0.82 -18.58 -10.56
C LEU A 176 -1.23 -20.03 -10.82
N ALA A 177 -2.17 -20.60 -10.06
CA ALA A 177 -2.68 -21.95 -10.29
C ALA A 177 -3.37 -22.12 -11.65
N THR A 178 -4.00 -21.05 -12.16
CA THR A 178 -4.80 -21.10 -13.39
C THR A 178 -4.15 -20.36 -14.56
N LYS A 179 -3.38 -19.30 -14.29
CA LYS A 179 -2.95 -18.33 -15.32
C LYS A 179 -1.46 -17.96 -15.25
N THR A 180 -0.60 -18.91 -14.87
CA THR A 180 0.85 -18.67 -14.67
C THR A 180 1.49 -17.90 -15.84
N ASN A 181 1.31 -18.37 -17.08
CA ASN A 181 1.94 -17.77 -18.26
C ASN A 181 1.40 -16.36 -18.57
N GLU A 182 0.10 -16.13 -18.36
CA GLU A 182 -0.52 -14.82 -18.57
C GLU A 182 0.04 -13.80 -17.58
N ILE A 183 0.19 -14.19 -16.31
CA ILE A 183 0.73 -13.34 -15.24
C ILE A 183 2.21 -13.01 -15.50
N ILE A 184 3.03 -14.00 -15.87
CA ILE A 184 4.43 -13.78 -16.23
C ILE A 184 4.54 -12.85 -17.45
N ASN A 185 3.72 -13.06 -18.48
CA ASN A 185 3.71 -12.20 -19.66
C ASN A 185 3.26 -10.77 -19.33
N SER A 186 2.28 -10.61 -18.45
CA SER A 186 1.85 -9.29 -17.95
C SER A 186 2.99 -8.58 -17.22
N ALA A 187 3.76 -9.29 -16.38
CA ALA A 187 4.92 -8.74 -15.70
C ALA A 187 6.03 -8.32 -16.70
N ILE A 188 6.32 -9.15 -17.70
CA ILE A 188 7.27 -8.83 -18.77
C ILE A 188 6.82 -7.60 -19.56
N SER A 189 5.53 -7.47 -19.85
CA SER A 189 4.97 -6.27 -20.48
C SER A 189 5.14 -5.03 -19.61
N ALA A 190 4.86 -5.11 -18.30
CA ALA A 190 5.09 -4.01 -17.37
C ALA A 190 6.58 -3.60 -17.30
N PHE A 191 7.50 -4.56 -17.32
CA PHE A 191 8.94 -4.29 -17.40
C PHE A 191 9.30 -3.57 -18.70
N SER A 192 8.81 -4.08 -19.83
CA SER A 192 9.09 -3.52 -21.15
C SER A 192 8.61 -2.08 -21.28
N ASP A 193 7.43 -1.80 -20.71
CA ASP A 193 6.81 -0.48 -20.68
C ASP A 193 7.63 0.50 -19.81
N PHE A 194 7.89 0.14 -18.55
CA PHE A 194 8.50 1.07 -17.61
C PHE A 194 10.03 1.22 -17.74
N PHE A 195 10.77 0.12 -17.89
CA PHE A 195 12.25 0.20 -17.96
C PHE A 195 12.76 0.89 -19.23
N ASN A 196 11.91 1.07 -20.23
CA ASN A 196 12.27 1.67 -21.52
C ASN A 196 11.69 3.07 -21.73
N ILE A 197 11.20 3.71 -20.68
CA ILE A 197 10.88 5.14 -20.72
C ILE A 197 12.11 5.91 -21.21
N GLY A 198 11.96 6.64 -22.32
CA GLY A 198 13.04 7.42 -22.94
C GLY A 198 14.07 6.63 -23.74
N ALA A 199 13.97 5.29 -23.80
CA ALA A 199 14.88 4.46 -24.57
C ALA A 199 14.48 4.37 -26.06
N VAL A 200 15.49 4.19 -26.93
CA VAL A 200 15.27 3.97 -28.37
C VAL A 200 14.72 2.56 -28.63
N LEU A 201 15.27 1.56 -27.95
CA LEU A 201 14.81 0.17 -28.02
C LEU A 201 13.82 -0.08 -26.88
N ARG A 202 12.56 -0.37 -27.24
CA ARG A 202 11.46 -0.59 -26.28
C ARG A 202 11.22 -2.05 -25.92
N SER A 203 11.95 -2.97 -26.53
CA SER A 203 11.79 -4.42 -26.38
C SER A 203 12.82 -5.06 -25.44
N GLN A 204 13.58 -4.27 -24.68
CA GLN A 204 14.67 -4.81 -23.86
C GLN A 204 14.44 -4.61 -22.36
N ILE A 205 14.65 -5.65 -21.57
CA ILE A 205 14.49 -5.59 -20.11
C ILE A 205 15.69 -6.21 -19.40
N PRO A 206 16.05 -5.75 -18.18
CA PRO A 206 17.09 -6.41 -17.39
C PRO A 206 16.55 -7.73 -16.81
N PRO A 207 17.15 -8.90 -17.10
CA PRO A 207 16.68 -10.18 -16.58
C PRO A 207 16.64 -10.25 -15.06
N GLN A 208 17.47 -9.49 -14.35
CA GLN A 208 17.42 -9.37 -12.89
C GLN A 208 16.06 -8.85 -12.37
N ALA A 209 15.31 -8.08 -13.16
CA ALA A 209 13.96 -7.64 -12.82
C ALA A 209 12.97 -8.82 -12.82
N LEU A 210 13.04 -9.65 -13.86
CA LEU A 210 12.25 -10.86 -13.95
C LEU A 210 12.67 -11.88 -12.86
N GLU A 211 13.97 -11.98 -12.58
CA GLU A 211 14.47 -12.83 -11.49
C GLU A 211 13.87 -12.45 -10.13
N ALA A 212 13.83 -11.15 -9.80
CA ALA A 212 13.24 -10.66 -8.56
C ALA A 212 11.74 -11.01 -8.48
N TYR A 213 11.01 -10.83 -9.58
CA TYR A 213 9.59 -11.15 -9.66
C TYR A 213 9.31 -12.64 -9.51
N LEU A 214 10.03 -13.49 -10.24
CA LEU A 214 9.86 -14.94 -10.17
C LEU A 214 10.19 -15.48 -8.76
N LYS A 215 11.16 -14.88 -8.06
CA LYS A 215 11.47 -15.22 -6.67
C LYS A 215 10.34 -14.87 -5.72
N GLU A 216 9.76 -13.67 -5.85
CA GLU A 216 8.63 -13.26 -5.00
C GLU A 216 7.41 -14.15 -5.22
N LYS A 217 7.16 -14.57 -6.47
CA LYS A 217 6.02 -15.42 -6.84
C LYS A 217 6.28 -16.92 -6.65
N HIS A 218 7.42 -17.33 -6.09
CA HIS A 218 7.80 -18.74 -5.89
C HIS A 218 7.75 -19.61 -7.16
N LEU A 219 8.13 -19.03 -8.31
CA LEU A 219 8.12 -19.70 -9.62
C LEU A 219 9.46 -20.38 -9.93
N ASP A 220 9.83 -21.38 -9.12
CA ASP A 220 11.17 -21.99 -9.10
C ASP A 220 11.61 -22.62 -10.43
N ASP A 221 10.69 -23.20 -11.20
CA ASP A 221 10.99 -23.80 -12.51
C ASP A 221 11.40 -22.72 -13.53
N HIS A 222 10.62 -21.64 -13.64
CA HIS A 222 10.94 -20.50 -14.50
C HIS A 222 12.23 -19.80 -14.05
N LEU A 223 12.41 -19.64 -12.72
CA LEU A 223 13.60 -19.05 -12.14
C LEU A 223 14.85 -19.88 -12.48
N SER A 224 14.78 -21.20 -12.34
CA SER A 224 15.86 -22.12 -12.69
C SER A 224 16.24 -22.01 -14.16
N ARG A 225 15.27 -21.92 -15.07
CA ARG A 225 15.55 -21.76 -16.51
C ARG A 225 16.25 -20.43 -16.82
N LEU A 226 15.80 -19.35 -16.17
CA LEU A 226 16.39 -18.03 -16.33
C LEU A 226 17.85 -17.98 -15.83
N GLN A 227 18.12 -18.55 -14.65
CA GLN A 227 19.45 -18.54 -14.04
C GLN A 227 20.46 -19.46 -14.76
N ASN A 228 20.00 -20.56 -15.34
CA ASN A 228 20.88 -21.51 -16.06
C ASN A 228 21.21 -21.08 -17.50
N ALA A 229 20.65 -19.95 -17.97
CA ALA A 229 20.91 -19.44 -19.31
C ALA A 229 22.33 -18.86 -19.43
N LYS A 230 23.26 -19.65 -19.96
CA LYS A 230 24.69 -19.28 -20.12
C LYS A 230 24.95 -17.99 -20.92
N ASN A 231 24.01 -17.60 -21.78
CA ASN A 231 24.15 -16.43 -22.66
C ASN A 231 23.53 -15.14 -22.07
N LEU A 232 22.93 -15.23 -20.88
CA LEU A 232 22.15 -14.14 -20.31
C LEU A 232 22.91 -13.49 -19.16
N SER A 233 23.27 -12.22 -19.31
CA SER A 233 23.81 -11.43 -18.20
C SER A 233 22.65 -10.76 -17.48
N LEU A 234 22.49 -11.08 -16.19
CA LEU A 234 21.34 -10.64 -15.40
C LEU A 234 21.22 -9.11 -15.30
N LYS A 235 22.36 -8.40 -15.29
CA LYS A 235 22.41 -6.94 -15.12
C LYS A 235 22.26 -6.14 -16.41
N THR A 236 22.39 -6.77 -17.57
CA THR A 236 22.31 -6.10 -18.87
C THR A 236 20.91 -6.28 -19.45
N LYS A 237 20.43 -5.30 -20.22
CA LYS A 237 19.13 -5.46 -20.89
C LYS A 237 19.24 -6.47 -22.04
N HIS A 238 18.25 -7.34 -22.16
CA HIS A 238 18.11 -8.34 -23.22
C HIS A 238 16.74 -8.24 -23.87
N ASP A 239 16.61 -8.72 -25.11
CA ASP A 239 15.34 -8.68 -25.82
C ASP A 239 14.28 -9.57 -25.14
N VAL A 240 13.06 -9.05 -25.04
CA VAL A 240 11.93 -9.70 -24.38
C VAL A 240 11.63 -11.08 -24.99
N GLU A 241 11.74 -11.24 -26.31
CA GLU A 241 11.43 -12.51 -26.97
C GLU A 241 12.52 -13.57 -26.71
N GLU A 242 13.78 -13.14 -26.55
CA GLU A 242 14.87 -14.03 -26.10
C GLU A 242 14.61 -14.54 -24.68
N ILE A 243 14.22 -13.64 -23.77
CA ILE A 243 13.90 -14.00 -22.38
C ILE A 243 12.71 -14.96 -22.32
N LYS A 244 11.63 -14.68 -23.06
CA LYS A 244 10.46 -15.57 -23.15
C LYS A 244 10.84 -16.96 -23.66
N LYS A 245 11.69 -17.04 -24.69
CA LYS A 245 12.15 -18.33 -25.23
C LYS A 245 12.90 -19.15 -24.18
N ILE A 246 13.68 -18.50 -23.31
CA ILE A 246 14.41 -19.17 -22.23
C ILE A 246 13.44 -19.72 -21.18
N ILE A 247 12.56 -18.89 -20.64
CA ILE A 247 11.68 -19.28 -19.52
C ILE A 247 10.59 -20.28 -19.93
N TYR A 248 10.14 -20.24 -21.19
CA TYR A 248 9.16 -21.19 -21.72
C TYR A 248 9.79 -22.38 -22.47
N SER A 249 11.12 -22.49 -22.50
CA SER A 249 11.76 -23.67 -23.09
C SER A 249 11.36 -24.92 -22.29
N SER A 250 10.87 -25.93 -22.99
CA SER A 250 10.60 -27.25 -22.41
C SER A 250 11.93 -27.88 -21.99
N VAL A 251 12.14 -28.05 -20.68
CA VAL A 251 13.33 -28.72 -20.14
C VAL A 251 13.13 -30.23 -20.27
N ASP A 252 13.96 -30.89 -21.09
CA ASP A 252 14.24 -32.32 -20.94
C ASP A 252 14.99 -32.53 -19.61
N LEU A 253 14.31 -33.12 -18.63
CA LEU A 253 14.77 -33.28 -17.24
C LEU A 253 15.93 -34.28 -17.05
N THR A 254 16.68 -34.66 -18.09
CA THR A 254 17.62 -35.79 -18.03
C THR A 254 19.02 -35.49 -17.48
N GLU A 255 19.40 -34.24 -17.20
CA GLU A 255 20.79 -33.93 -16.77
C GLU A 255 20.98 -33.53 -15.31
N ARG A 256 19.98 -33.72 -14.42
CA ARG A 256 20.10 -33.37 -12.98
C ARG A 256 20.60 -34.49 -12.04
N LYS A 257 21.22 -35.55 -12.55
CA LYS A 257 21.84 -36.61 -11.72
C LYS A 257 23.32 -36.82 -12.01
N SER A 258 24.13 -35.79 -11.82
CA SER A 258 25.55 -35.97 -11.48
C SER A 258 26.17 -34.61 -11.20
N GLU A 259 26.19 -34.19 -9.94
CA GLU A 259 27.31 -33.52 -9.27
C GLU A 259 26.86 -33.07 -7.86
N ILE A 260 26.60 -34.05 -6.98
CA ILE A 260 26.78 -33.82 -5.55
C ILE A 260 28.28 -34.00 -5.30
N LYS A 261 29.03 -32.89 -5.33
CA LYS A 261 30.36 -32.86 -4.73
C LYS A 261 30.17 -32.63 -3.24
N ASN A 262 30.48 -33.67 -2.46
CA ASN A 262 30.74 -33.57 -1.04
C ASN A 262 31.73 -32.44 -0.79
N TYR A 263 31.33 -31.44 -0.01
CA TYR A 263 32.27 -30.57 0.68
C TYR A 263 32.08 -30.75 2.17
N ASP A 264 33.16 -31.25 2.78
CA ASP A 264 33.41 -31.27 4.21
C ASP A 264 33.17 -29.89 4.81
N VAL A 265 32.48 -29.87 5.94
CA VAL A 265 32.27 -28.72 6.81
C VAL A 265 33.55 -28.44 7.59
N PRO A 266 34.14 -27.24 7.52
CA PRO A 266 35.04 -26.75 8.57
C PRO A 266 34.33 -25.72 9.43
N ALA A 267 34.53 -25.88 10.74
CA ALA A 267 33.96 -25.08 11.82
C ALA A 267 34.32 -23.58 11.76
N PHE A 268 33.42 -22.76 12.27
CA PHE A 268 33.60 -21.35 12.59
C PHE A 268 34.79 -21.11 13.55
N PRO A 269 35.47 -19.96 13.39
CA PRO A 269 36.02 -19.23 14.53
C PRO A 269 35.42 -17.83 14.68
N THR A 270 35.19 -17.48 15.94
CA THR A 270 34.68 -16.23 16.51
C THR A 270 35.74 -15.12 16.55
N GLU A 271 35.22 -13.88 16.67
CA GLU A 271 35.83 -12.57 17.03
C GLU A 271 37.30 -12.50 17.50
N SER A 272 38.06 -11.60 16.86
CA SER A 272 38.76 -10.44 17.48
C SER A 272 39.80 -9.85 16.51
N GLU A 273 40.12 -8.56 16.71
CA GLU A 273 41.23 -7.77 16.14
C GLU A 273 40.97 -6.82 14.94
N LEU A 274 40.40 -5.64 15.26
CA LEU A 274 41.06 -4.32 15.25
C LEU A 274 42.18 -4.05 14.20
N GLN A 275 41.95 -3.11 13.25
CA GLN A 275 42.54 -1.75 13.23
C GLN A 275 42.51 -1.03 11.85
N LYS A 276 41.97 0.20 11.90
CA LYS A 276 42.45 1.49 11.35
C LYS A 276 43.07 1.55 9.93
N SER A 277 42.45 2.40 9.11
CA SER A 277 43.18 3.44 8.38
C SER A 277 42.32 4.69 8.18
N GLU A 278 42.83 5.82 8.67
CA GLU A 278 42.43 7.19 8.35
C GLU A 278 43.02 7.57 6.98
N VAL A 279 42.26 8.31 6.15
CA VAL A 279 42.84 9.25 5.18
C VAL A 279 42.00 10.53 5.17
N GLU A 280 42.68 11.62 5.49
CA GLU A 280 42.27 13.02 5.42
C GLU A 280 42.10 13.49 3.97
N VAL A 281 41.12 14.37 3.72
CA VAL A 281 41.21 15.37 2.65
C VAL A 281 40.64 16.69 3.17
N SER A 282 41.49 17.72 3.17
CA SER A 282 41.16 19.11 3.46
C SER A 282 41.13 19.95 2.17
N ASP A 283 40.28 20.99 2.23
CA ASP A 283 40.44 22.34 1.67
C ASP A 283 40.49 22.57 0.14
N ASN A 284 39.96 23.64 -0.48
CA ASN A 284 39.00 24.72 -0.15
C ASN A 284 38.90 25.62 -1.43
N LEU A 285 38.00 26.60 -1.41
CA LEU A 285 37.97 27.87 -2.19
C LEU A 285 37.29 27.98 -3.59
N ASN A 286 36.05 28.51 -3.54
CA ASN A 286 35.59 29.82 -4.04
C ASN A 286 36.33 30.54 -5.19
N SER A 287 35.57 31.08 -6.16
CA SER A 287 35.37 32.55 -6.31
C SER A 287 34.35 32.95 -7.39
N ASN A 288 33.67 34.05 -7.09
CA ASN A 288 32.71 34.85 -7.86
C ASN A 288 33.24 35.37 -9.21
N ILE A 289 32.33 35.83 -10.09
CA ILE A 289 32.35 37.17 -10.71
C ILE A 289 30.94 37.52 -11.26
N GLU A 290 30.55 38.76 -10.98
CA GLU A 290 29.31 39.47 -11.32
C GLU A 290 29.27 40.06 -12.75
N SER A 291 28.11 40.68 -13.05
CA SER A 291 27.88 41.87 -13.90
C SER A 291 27.42 41.59 -15.34
N ASP A 292 26.52 42.34 -15.99
CA ASP A 292 25.66 43.49 -15.64
C ASP A 292 24.59 43.65 -16.76
N LYS A 293 23.44 44.27 -16.41
CA LYS A 293 22.51 45.16 -17.17
C LYS A 293 22.14 44.98 -18.66
N SER A 294 20.82 45.11 -18.93
CA SER A 294 20.17 46.28 -19.61
C SER A 294 18.74 45.93 -20.08
N GLU A 295 17.69 46.41 -19.40
CA GLU A 295 16.74 47.50 -19.74
C GLU A 295 15.64 47.27 -20.83
N LYS A 296 14.37 47.41 -20.35
CA LYS A 296 13.15 48.11 -20.86
C LYS A 296 12.65 47.88 -22.30
N ILE A 297 11.34 47.71 -22.56
CA ILE A 297 10.26 48.74 -22.67
C ILE A 297 8.91 47.95 -22.82
N THR A 298 7.90 48.10 -21.93
CA THR A 298 6.58 48.79 -22.08
C THR A 298 5.75 48.42 -23.34
N THR A 299 4.42 48.18 -23.38
CA THR A 299 3.27 48.81 -22.67
C THR A 299 1.92 48.13 -23.02
N ALA A 300 0.93 48.29 -22.13
CA ALA A 300 -0.54 48.47 -22.34
C ALA A 300 -1.41 47.27 -22.82
N GLU A 301 -2.31 46.72 -21.97
CA GLU A 301 -3.69 47.18 -21.60
C GLU A 301 -4.75 46.91 -22.70
N ASN A 302 -5.72 46.00 -22.50
CA ASN A 302 -6.95 46.23 -21.72
C ASN A 302 -8.05 45.18 -21.96
N LEU A 303 -8.67 44.74 -20.85
CA LEU A 303 -10.11 44.57 -20.54
C LEU A 303 -11.01 43.67 -21.43
N THR A 304 -11.45 42.50 -20.90
CA THR A 304 -12.78 42.16 -20.28
C THR A 304 -13.93 42.00 -21.30
N VAL A 305 -14.82 41.00 -21.29
CA VAL A 305 -15.82 40.53 -20.29
C VAL A 305 -16.42 39.23 -20.89
N GLU A 306 -16.43 38.11 -20.15
CA GLU A 306 -17.60 37.37 -19.62
C GLU A 306 -18.64 36.86 -20.66
N SER A 307 -18.80 35.53 -20.72
CA SER A 307 -20.13 34.91 -20.78
C SER A 307 -20.07 33.41 -20.44
N LYS A 308 -20.94 33.05 -19.49
CA LYS A 308 -21.24 31.73 -18.95
C LYS A 308 -21.66 30.71 -20.01
N SER A 309 -21.14 29.49 -19.88
CA SER A 309 -21.90 28.22 -19.81
C SER A 309 -20.91 27.06 -19.97
N VAL A 310 -20.73 26.24 -18.93
CA VAL A 310 -20.06 24.94 -19.08
C VAL A 310 -20.91 23.91 -18.35
N GLU A 311 -21.65 23.15 -19.16
CA GLU A 311 -22.04 21.77 -18.86
C GLU A 311 -20.79 20.98 -18.51
N ILE A 312 -20.77 20.35 -17.34
CA ILE A 312 -19.72 19.39 -17.01
C ILE A 312 -20.21 18.06 -17.57
N GLU A 313 -19.88 17.84 -18.83
CA GLU A 313 -19.80 16.51 -19.44
C GLU A 313 -18.74 15.68 -18.71
N ASP A 314 -19.06 14.40 -18.58
CA ASP A 314 -18.20 13.32 -18.16
C ASP A 314 -16.83 13.39 -18.85
N LEU A 315 -15.78 13.68 -18.07
CA LEU A 315 -14.41 13.38 -18.46
C LEU A 315 -14.09 11.95 -18.03
N GLU A 316 -14.60 11.01 -18.83
CA GLU A 316 -13.95 9.73 -19.03
C GLU A 316 -12.48 10.00 -19.37
N LEU A 317 -11.57 9.53 -18.52
CA LEU A 317 -10.18 9.37 -18.88
C LEU A 317 -10.13 8.34 -20.01
N SER A 318 -10.13 8.83 -21.25
CA SER A 318 -9.84 8.04 -22.43
C SER A 318 -8.46 7.42 -22.27
N ASN A 319 -8.48 6.13 -21.98
CA ASN A 319 -7.35 5.22 -21.88
C ASN A 319 -6.60 5.21 -23.23
N PRO A 320 -5.33 5.63 -23.31
CA PRO A 320 -4.58 5.52 -24.56
C PRO A 320 -4.09 4.08 -24.69
N GLU A 321 -4.70 3.31 -25.61
CA GLU A 321 -4.22 2.05 -26.20
C GLU A 321 -3.12 1.30 -25.42
N VAL A 322 -3.42 0.90 -24.19
CA VAL A 322 -2.75 -0.23 -23.54
C VAL A 322 -3.64 -1.41 -23.86
N LYS A 323 -3.05 -2.50 -24.39
CA LYS A 323 -3.75 -3.80 -24.51
C LYS A 323 -4.54 -4.01 -23.22
N GLU A 324 -5.85 -4.19 -23.33
CA GLU A 324 -6.77 -4.28 -22.21
C GLU A 324 -6.11 -5.03 -21.04
N PRO A 325 -6.06 -4.45 -19.81
CA PRO A 325 -5.67 -5.23 -18.66
C PRO A 325 -6.61 -6.44 -18.63
N VAL A 326 -6.04 -7.64 -18.61
CA VAL A 326 -6.82 -8.87 -18.49
C VAL A 326 -7.70 -8.69 -17.25
N ASP A 327 -9.00 -8.60 -17.45
CA ASP A 327 -9.97 -8.46 -16.37
C ASP A 327 -10.07 -9.81 -15.63
N LEU A 328 -9.18 -9.98 -14.66
CA LEU A 328 -9.11 -11.16 -13.80
C LEU A 328 -10.02 -11.03 -12.56
N SER A 329 -10.73 -9.90 -12.41
CA SER A 329 -11.50 -9.59 -11.20
C SER A 329 -12.73 -10.48 -11.03
N ASN A 330 -13.32 -10.94 -12.13
CA ASN A 330 -14.53 -11.76 -12.12
C ASN A 330 -14.30 -13.26 -11.91
N GLU A 331 -13.03 -13.71 -11.81
CA GLU A 331 -12.70 -15.15 -11.78
C GLU A 331 -12.24 -15.68 -10.42
N ILE A 332 -12.05 -14.81 -9.41
CA ILE A 332 -11.66 -15.25 -8.07
C ILE A 332 -12.85 -15.08 -7.14
N THR A 333 -13.58 -16.18 -6.92
CA THR A 333 -14.38 -16.32 -5.71
C THR A 333 -13.43 -16.86 -4.64
N ILE A 334 -13.03 -16.02 -3.67
CA ILE A 334 -12.28 -16.50 -2.51
C ILE A 334 -13.25 -17.34 -1.68
N GLU A 335 -13.43 -18.61 -2.06
CA GLU A 335 -14.24 -19.55 -1.30
C GLU A 335 -13.58 -19.79 0.07
N GLU A 336 -14.38 -19.62 1.12
CA GLU A 336 -14.03 -19.94 2.50
C GLU A 336 -13.74 -21.44 2.64
N LYS A 337 -12.47 -21.78 2.78
CA LYS A 337 -12.10 -22.84 3.71
C LYS A 337 -11.53 -22.16 4.94
N VAL A 338 -12.21 -22.37 6.06
CA VAL A 338 -11.79 -22.01 7.41
C VAL A 338 -10.51 -22.80 7.71
N GLU A 339 -9.36 -22.28 7.28
CA GLU A 339 -8.09 -22.59 7.90
C GLU A 339 -7.91 -21.58 9.03
N THR A 340 -8.20 -22.04 10.24
CA THR A 340 -7.87 -21.35 11.48
C THR A 340 -6.39 -20.99 11.46
N PHE A 341 -6.10 -19.69 11.55
CA PHE A 341 -4.75 -19.16 11.70
C PHE A 341 -4.03 -19.83 12.89
N PRO A 342 -2.83 -20.40 12.70
CA PRO A 342 -2.03 -20.87 13.82
C PRO A 342 -1.43 -19.66 14.54
N ILE A 343 -1.97 -19.32 15.71
CA ILE A 343 -1.34 -18.36 16.62
C ILE A 343 -0.24 -19.10 17.39
N ASN A 344 0.98 -18.57 17.28
CA ASN A 344 2.16 -19.04 17.99
C ASN A 344 2.03 -18.64 19.47
N THR A 345 1.90 -19.64 20.36
CA THR A 345 1.61 -19.46 21.79
C THR A 345 2.85 -19.23 22.67
N ASP A 346 4.04 -19.15 22.09
CA ASP A 346 5.29 -19.22 22.86
C ASP A 346 5.80 -17.86 23.39
N GLU A 347 5.02 -16.77 23.29
CA GLU A 347 5.42 -15.44 23.79
C GLU A 347 4.66 -14.94 25.03
N LEU A 348 3.86 -15.79 25.71
CA LEU A 348 3.05 -15.37 26.87
C LEU A 348 3.32 -16.11 28.18
N GLU A 349 4.33 -16.97 28.26
CA GLU A 349 4.74 -17.56 29.54
C GLU A 349 5.92 -16.79 30.15
N GLU A 350 5.64 -15.61 30.71
CA GLU A 350 6.31 -15.18 31.93
C GLU A 350 5.49 -14.05 32.56
N ILE A 351 5.16 -14.24 33.85
CA ILE A 351 4.41 -13.38 34.78
C ILE A 351 3.01 -13.94 35.08
N ASN A 352 2.94 -14.88 36.02
CA ASN A 352 2.12 -14.77 37.23
C ASN A 352 2.26 -16.04 38.10
N ASN A 353 2.96 -15.91 39.22
CA ASN A 353 2.65 -16.63 40.44
C ASN A 353 2.39 -15.57 41.51
N ASP A 354 1.14 -15.47 41.96
CA ASP A 354 0.78 -15.63 43.36
C ASP A 354 -0.75 -15.49 43.52
N GLU A 355 -1.34 -16.62 43.93
CA GLU A 355 -2.50 -16.83 44.83
C GLU A 355 -2.95 -15.59 45.65
N GLU A 356 -4.22 -15.35 46.01
CA GLU A 356 -5.24 -16.29 46.49
C GLU A 356 -6.61 -15.58 46.70
N ASN A 357 -7.70 -16.35 46.49
CA ASN A 357 -8.99 -16.38 47.19
C ASN A 357 -9.90 -15.13 47.33
N ASN A 358 -11.05 -15.19 46.65
CA ASN A 358 -12.31 -15.49 47.35
C ASN A 358 -13.41 -16.02 46.41
N SER A 359 -14.09 -17.07 46.87
CA SER A 359 -15.11 -17.83 46.16
C SER A 359 -16.52 -17.45 46.62
N ILE A 360 -17.45 -17.35 45.68
CA ILE A 360 -18.87 -17.68 45.87
C ILE A 360 -19.36 -18.45 44.64
N THR A 361 -19.81 -19.68 44.90
CA THR A 361 -20.52 -20.65 44.04
C THR A 361 -21.87 -20.08 43.54
N SER A 362 -22.46 -20.37 42.37
CA SER A 362 -22.63 -21.64 41.64
C SER A 362 -23.43 -21.39 40.34
N ASN A 363 -22.99 -21.91 39.18
CA ASN A 363 -23.69 -22.92 38.36
C ASN A 363 -23.00 -23.08 36.99
N VAL A 364 -22.96 -24.31 36.51
CA VAL A 364 -22.22 -24.74 35.33
C VAL A 364 -22.95 -24.38 34.03
N LYS A 365 -22.41 -23.40 33.30
CA LYS A 365 -22.21 -23.39 31.85
C LYS A 365 -20.85 -22.71 31.60
N ASN A 366 -20.12 -23.13 30.57
CA ASN A 366 -18.84 -22.52 30.22
C ASN A 366 -19.09 -21.11 29.65
N ASP A 367 -19.36 -20.15 30.52
CA ASP A 367 -19.68 -18.79 30.14
C ASP A 367 -18.40 -17.97 30.30
N LYS A 368 -17.64 -17.83 29.20
CA LYS A 368 -16.65 -16.76 29.09
C LYS A 368 -17.45 -15.46 29.04
N GLU A 369 -17.65 -14.81 30.18
CA GLU A 369 -18.32 -13.51 30.23
C GLU A 369 -17.56 -12.49 29.37
N ILE A 370 -18.27 -11.57 28.70
CA ILE A 370 -17.68 -10.50 27.87
C ILE A 370 -16.56 -9.76 28.63
N LEU A 371 -16.73 -9.61 29.95
CA LEU A 371 -15.79 -8.94 30.84
C LEU A 371 -14.45 -9.67 30.99
N SER A 372 -14.38 -10.97 30.72
CA SER A 372 -13.12 -11.73 30.77
C SER A 372 -12.10 -11.30 29.69
N PHE A 373 -12.56 -10.57 28.67
CA PHE A 373 -11.72 -10.02 27.61
C PHE A 373 -11.20 -8.61 27.91
N LEU A 374 -11.52 -8.05 29.09
CA LEU A 374 -11.16 -6.70 29.51
C LEU A 374 -10.50 -6.72 30.88
N THR A 375 -9.50 -5.88 31.10
CA THR A 375 -8.94 -5.63 32.43
C THR A 375 -9.81 -4.64 33.21
N GLU A 376 -9.74 -4.66 34.55
CA GLU A 376 -10.49 -3.71 35.41
C GLU A 376 -10.24 -2.24 35.03
N LYS A 377 -9.00 -1.91 34.62
CA LYS A 377 -8.64 -0.55 34.17
C LYS A 377 -9.32 -0.17 32.86
N GLU A 378 -9.48 -1.12 31.94
CA GLU A 378 -10.17 -0.89 30.67
C GLU A 378 -11.67 -0.75 30.88
N ILE A 379 -12.27 -1.54 31.78
CA ILE A 379 -13.68 -1.42 32.16
C ILE A 379 -13.96 -0.02 32.72
N GLN A 380 -13.14 0.48 33.65
CA GLN A 380 -13.32 1.83 34.21
C GLN A 380 -13.16 2.94 33.16
N ARG A 381 -12.26 2.76 32.19
CA ARG A 381 -12.13 3.72 31.07
C ARG A 381 -13.33 3.69 30.13
N ILE A 382 -13.86 2.51 29.84
CA ILE A 382 -15.05 2.37 29.01
C ILE A 382 -16.24 3.04 29.70
N ILE A 383 -16.44 2.80 30.99
CA ILE A 383 -17.50 3.43 31.77
C ILE A 383 -17.38 4.97 31.73
N SER A 384 -16.18 5.54 31.94
CA SER A 384 -16.03 7.00 31.95
C SER A 384 -16.16 7.65 30.57
N SER A 385 -15.67 6.98 29.52
CA SER A 385 -15.58 7.57 28.17
C SER A 385 -16.75 7.23 27.25
N VAL A 386 -17.37 6.06 27.41
CA VAL A 386 -18.47 5.57 26.57
C VAL A 386 -19.82 5.72 27.27
N PHE A 387 -19.85 5.58 28.59
CA PHE A 387 -21.07 5.62 29.40
C PHE A 387 -21.17 6.88 30.28
N ASN A 388 -20.24 7.84 30.15
CA ASN A 388 -20.23 9.09 30.92
C ASN A 388 -20.33 8.86 32.45
N ASP A 389 -19.59 7.87 32.96
CA ASP A 389 -19.59 7.42 34.36
C ASP A 389 -20.91 6.75 34.84
N ASP A 390 -21.82 6.41 33.93
CA ASP A 390 -23.05 5.66 34.22
C ASP A 390 -22.78 4.14 34.26
N GLN A 391 -22.64 3.61 35.47
CA GLN A 391 -22.38 2.18 35.69
C GLN A 391 -23.61 1.29 35.45
N ASP A 392 -24.81 1.84 35.64
CA ASP A 392 -26.06 1.09 35.50
C ASP A 392 -26.38 0.89 34.00
N ASP A 393 -26.13 1.91 33.18
CA ASP A 393 -26.23 1.83 31.72
C ASP A 393 -25.21 0.86 31.12
N PHE A 394 -23.98 0.86 31.66
CA PHE A 394 -22.96 -0.13 31.30
C PHE A 394 -23.40 -1.57 31.59
N ALA A 395 -23.87 -1.84 32.81
CA ALA A 395 -24.31 -3.18 33.19
C ALA A 395 -25.48 -3.67 32.32
N THR A 396 -26.48 -2.80 32.10
CA THR A 396 -27.66 -3.11 31.28
C THR A 396 -27.28 -3.41 29.83
N THR A 397 -26.36 -2.61 29.26
CA THR A 397 -25.90 -2.81 27.88
C THR A 397 -25.11 -4.11 27.72
N ILE A 398 -24.25 -4.47 28.69
CA ILE A 398 -23.51 -5.73 28.65
C ILE A 398 -24.44 -6.93 28.77
N GLU A 399 -25.48 -6.84 29.61
CA GLU A 399 -26.51 -7.87 29.73
C GLU A 399 -27.28 -8.02 28.41
N GLU A 400 -27.76 -6.92 27.83
CA GLU A 400 -28.48 -6.92 26.54
C GLU A 400 -27.62 -7.48 25.39
N VAL A 401 -26.33 -7.14 25.35
CA VAL A 401 -25.38 -7.69 24.38
C VAL A 401 -25.16 -9.18 24.61
N SER A 402 -25.11 -9.65 25.85
CA SER A 402 -24.94 -11.07 26.18
C SER A 402 -26.16 -11.92 25.82
N GLU A 403 -27.35 -11.33 25.78
CA GLU A 403 -28.59 -12.00 25.36
C GLU A 403 -28.76 -12.05 23.84
N CYS A 404 -27.91 -11.35 23.08
CA CYS A 404 -27.98 -11.35 21.61
C CYS A 404 -27.60 -12.72 21.03
N ILE A 405 -28.36 -13.16 20.02
CA ILE A 405 -28.17 -14.47 19.35
C ILE A 405 -27.02 -14.43 18.33
N SER A 406 -26.66 -13.25 17.83
CA SER A 406 -25.57 -13.07 16.88
C SER A 406 -24.81 -11.76 17.11
N TYR A 407 -23.57 -11.74 16.62
CA TYR A 407 -22.73 -10.55 16.63
C TYR A 407 -23.35 -9.36 15.88
N GLU A 408 -24.13 -9.60 14.82
CA GLU A 408 -24.77 -8.49 14.09
C GLU A 408 -25.79 -7.75 14.96
N LYS A 409 -26.58 -8.48 15.76
CA LYS A 409 -27.54 -7.89 16.70
C LYS A 409 -26.84 -7.14 17.83
N ALA A 410 -25.78 -7.72 18.39
CA ALA A 410 -24.95 -7.05 19.37
C ALA A 410 -24.33 -5.75 18.83
N THR A 411 -23.93 -5.74 17.55
CA THR A 411 -23.40 -4.54 16.90
C THR A 411 -24.47 -3.46 16.72
N GLU A 412 -25.72 -3.84 16.50
CA GLU A 412 -26.84 -2.88 16.44
C GLU A 412 -27.08 -2.20 17.81
N VAL A 413 -27.01 -2.97 18.89
CA VAL A 413 -27.06 -2.44 20.28
C VAL A 413 -25.91 -1.46 20.52
N LEU A 414 -24.68 -1.82 20.15
CA LEU A 414 -23.51 -0.92 20.28
C LEU A 414 -23.62 0.35 19.41
N LYS A 415 -24.17 0.25 18.19
CA LYS A 415 -24.43 1.43 17.34
C LYS A 415 -25.44 2.38 17.98
N ASN A 416 -26.50 1.85 18.58
CA ASN A 416 -27.49 2.64 19.29
C ASN A 416 -26.89 3.29 20.53
N LEU A 417 -26.06 2.57 21.28
CA LEU A 417 -25.29 3.09 22.42
C LEU A 417 -24.43 4.29 21.99
N TYR A 418 -23.57 4.12 20.98
CA TYR A 418 -22.67 5.18 20.54
C TYR A 418 -23.41 6.41 20.02
N THR A 419 -24.55 6.20 19.36
CA THR A 419 -25.41 7.30 18.90
C THR A 419 -26.07 8.02 20.08
N THR A 420 -26.59 7.28 21.05
CA THR A 420 -27.30 7.83 22.22
C THR A 420 -26.36 8.62 23.13
N ASN A 421 -25.15 8.11 23.35
CA ASN A 421 -24.15 8.73 24.21
C ASN A 421 -23.24 9.73 23.47
N ASN A 422 -23.49 10.00 22.18
CA ASN A 422 -22.64 10.84 21.31
C ASN A 422 -21.16 10.45 21.33
N VAL A 423 -20.88 9.15 21.42
CA VAL A 423 -19.53 8.59 21.47
C VAL A 423 -19.08 8.32 20.04
N ASN A 424 -17.86 8.76 19.69
CA ASN A 424 -17.27 8.41 18.41
C ASN A 424 -16.99 6.89 18.36
N PRO A 425 -17.57 6.11 17.43
CA PRO A 425 -17.32 4.67 17.30
C PRO A 425 -15.84 4.32 17.05
N TYR A 426 -15.06 5.28 16.54
CA TYR A 426 -13.62 5.14 16.30
C TYR A 426 -12.75 5.60 17.48
N SER A 427 -13.35 5.95 18.62
CA SER A 427 -12.58 6.26 19.83
C SER A 427 -11.93 5.00 20.39
N ARG A 428 -10.76 5.16 21.03
CA ARG A 428 -9.97 4.04 21.56
C ARG A 428 -10.79 3.12 22.48
N ASP A 429 -11.58 3.71 23.37
CA ASP A 429 -12.33 2.97 24.38
C ASP A 429 -13.62 2.34 23.79
N ALA A 430 -14.26 2.96 22.78
CA ALA A 430 -15.35 2.33 22.01
C ALA A 430 -14.86 1.12 21.20
N ILE A 431 -13.67 1.22 20.59
CA ILE A 431 -13.03 0.12 19.88
C ILE A 431 -12.71 -1.04 20.84
N LEU A 432 -12.21 -0.74 22.04
CA LEU A 432 -11.93 -1.77 23.06
C LEU A 432 -13.20 -2.55 23.45
N LEU A 433 -14.31 -1.85 23.70
CA LEU A 433 -15.59 -2.49 24.02
C LEU A 433 -16.10 -3.36 22.84
N THR A 434 -16.07 -2.82 21.62
CA THR A 434 -16.52 -3.54 20.42
C THR A 434 -15.69 -4.81 20.19
N ASN A 435 -14.38 -4.75 20.40
CA ASN A 435 -13.49 -5.91 20.26
C ASN A 435 -13.74 -6.98 21.33
N ALA A 436 -14.05 -6.59 22.56
CA ALA A 436 -14.41 -7.53 23.61
C ALA A 436 -15.71 -8.28 23.27
N VAL A 437 -16.70 -7.55 22.74
CA VAL A 437 -17.96 -8.14 22.25
C VAL A 437 -17.73 -9.06 21.05
N ALA A 438 -16.90 -8.65 20.07
CA ALA A 438 -16.54 -9.50 18.95
C ALA A 438 -15.88 -10.81 19.40
N LYS A 439 -14.93 -10.73 20.33
CA LYS A 439 -14.24 -11.90 20.90
C LYS A 439 -15.21 -12.83 21.64
N TYR A 440 -16.18 -12.27 22.35
CA TYR A 440 -17.24 -13.06 23.00
C TYR A 440 -18.00 -13.90 21.98
N PHE A 441 -18.50 -13.30 20.89
CA PHE A 441 -19.27 -14.02 19.86
C PHE A 441 -18.43 -14.95 18.97
N THR A 442 -17.11 -14.79 18.92
CA THR A 442 -16.23 -15.75 18.22
C THR A 442 -15.81 -16.92 19.09
N THR A 443 -15.96 -16.82 20.42
CA THR A 443 -15.50 -17.82 21.39
C THR A 443 -16.64 -18.55 22.10
N ALA A 444 -17.84 -17.96 22.13
CA ALA A 444 -19.10 -18.55 22.59
C ALA A 444 -19.77 -19.35 21.47
#